data_AF-A0A4U5UH27-F1
#
_entry.id   AF-A0A4U5UH27-F1
#
_cell.length_a   1.000
_cell.length_b   1.000
_cell.length_c   1.000
_cell.angle_alpha   90.00
_cell.angle_beta   90.00
_cell.angle_gamma   90.00
#
_symmetry.space_group_name_H-M   'P 1'
#
loop_
_entity.id
_entity.type
_entity.pdbx_description
1 polymer ?
#
loop_
_entity_poly.entity_id
_entity_poly.type
_entity_poly.pdbx_seq_one_letter_code
_entity_poly.pdbx_strand_id
1 'polypeptide(L)'
;MAAALKSNTPDELEQLTGKQLILKCADRASPESASLPGCDMAEPAEKRLKSSLPLCTAHRSSATSRARHNLQAAVEEALCGVSSMLWDGAYRLQALASVFERDDVALPRIASFFHQEALKQEEEAEAMLGYLAERGGNYCGKDIQKPGCEGVCALLPALELLLLQLKEEVGVLIELSQLARNQGDPHTASVMKSHFLRPRVDRLKLLGDLLTNARRVGCTNDQTGGFGEYILNELQEELTR
;
A
#
# COMPACT_ATOMS: atom_id res chain seq x y z
N MET A 1 18.63 48.05 -33.53
CA MET A 1 19.95 47.71 -34.11
C MET A 1 20.25 46.26 -33.75
N ALA A 2 20.65 45.48 -34.74
CA ALA A 2 20.83 44.03 -34.70
C ALA A 2 22.20 43.60 -34.15
N ALA A 3 22.26 42.42 -33.54
CA ALA A 3 23.37 41.44 -33.56
C ALA A 3 22.86 40.14 -32.89
N ALA A 4 22.47 39.08 -33.60
CA ALA A 4 23.23 38.10 -34.38
C ALA A 4 23.97 37.02 -33.53
N LEU A 5 23.31 35.84 -33.46
CA LEU A 5 23.82 34.47 -33.67
C LEU A 5 25.02 33.93 -32.86
N LYS A 6 24.80 32.80 -32.17
CA LYS A 6 25.33 31.46 -32.60
C LYS A 6 24.81 30.33 -31.70
N SER A 7 24.27 29.31 -32.35
CA SER A 7 24.02 27.95 -31.88
C SER A 7 25.32 27.15 -31.75
N ASN A 8 25.39 26.18 -30.84
CA ASN A 8 26.04 24.87 -31.05
C ASN A 8 25.63 23.84 -29.98
N THR A 9 25.55 22.59 -30.44
CA THR A 9 25.04 21.34 -29.85
C THR A 9 26.05 20.63 -28.91
N PRO A 10 25.65 19.52 -28.25
CA PRO A 10 26.24 19.00 -27.02
C PRO A 10 27.28 17.89 -27.25
N ASP A 11 28.25 17.75 -26.35
CA ASP A 11 28.96 16.48 -26.09
C ASP A 11 29.87 16.58 -24.83
N GLU A 12 30.07 15.42 -24.18
CA GLU A 12 31.04 15.09 -23.09
C GLU A 12 30.67 15.60 -21.67
N LEU A 13 30.10 14.79 -20.75
CA LEU A 13 30.50 13.51 -20.14
C LEU A 13 31.79 13.54 -19.31
N GLU A 14 31.60 13.20 -18.03
CA GLU A 14 32.55 12.56 -17.10
C GLU A 14 33.67 13.38 -16.46
N GLN A 15 33.55 13.64 -15.14
CA GLN A 15 34.42 13.11 -14.08
C GLN A 15 34.22 13.88 -12.76
N LEU A 16 34.66 13.24 -11.65
CA LEU A 16 34.74 13.71 -10.24
C LEU A 16 33.47 13.36 -9.45
N THR A 17 33.44 12.44 -8.47
CA THR A 17 34.42 11.88 -7.52
C THR A 17 33.78 10.61 -6.91
N GLY A 18 34.40 9.45 -6.67
CA GLY A 18 35.76 9.14 -6.24
C GLY A 18 35.80 8.84 -4.74
N LYS A 19 35.71 7.56 -4.32
CA LYS A 19 36.82 6.80 -3.68
C LYS A 19 36.39 5.47 -3.04
N GLN A 20 37.03 4.45 -3.57
CA GLN A 20 37.11 3.04 -3.16
C GLN A 20 38.23 2.86 -2.12
N LEU A 21 38.01 2.02 -1.11
CA LEU A 21 38.99 1.24 -0.32
C LEU A 21 38.16 0.15 0.39
N ILE A 22 38.47 -1.14 0.32
CA ILE A 22 39.40 -1.82 1.26
C ILE A 22 39.93 -3.13 0.64
N LEU A 23 41.27 -3.19 0.59
CA LEU A 23 42.20 -4.28 0.89
C LEU A 23 41.80 -5.77 0.73
N LYS A 24 42.57 -6.46 -0.13
CA LYS A 24 42.84 -7.90 -0.08
C LYS A 24 44.19 -8.13 0.61
N CYS A 25 44.26 -9.12 1.50
CA CYS A 25 45.49 -9.87 1.81
C CYS A 25 45.13 -11.35 1.92
N ALA A 26 45.89 -12.20 1.24
CA ALA A 26 45.83 -13.66 1.33
C ALA A 26 47.27 -14.15 1.46
N ASP A 27 47.56 -14.99 2.46
CA ASP A 27 48.61 -16.00 2.37
C ASP A 27 48.43 -17.15 3.38
N ARG A 28 48.55 -18.36 2.82
CA ARG A 28 48.88 -19.73 3.27
C ARG A 28 48.95 -20.18 4.76
N ALA A 29 48.40 -21.40 4.92
CA ALA A 29 48.92 -22.63 5.58
C ALA A 29 48.27 -23.13 6.90
N SER A 30 47.82 -24.40 6.85
CA SER A 30 47.42 -25.36 7.94
C SER A 30 48.63 -25.80 8.81
N PRO A 31 48.51 -26.50 9.99
CA PRO A 31 47.54 -27.56 10.34
C PRO A 31 47.06 -27.75 11.82
N GLU A 32 46.09 -28.69 11.96
CA GLU A 32 45.70 -29.61 13.07
C GLU A 32 45.51 -29.14 14.54
N SER A 33 44.31 -29.38 15.10
CA SER A 33 44.10 -30.24 16.30
C SER A 33 42.60 -30.44 16.63
N ALA A 34 42.30 -31.62 17.18
CA ALA A 34 40.97 -32.21 17.35
C ALA A 34 40.18 -31.70 18.58
N SER A 35 38.84 -31.72 18.49
CA SER A 35 37.91 -32.06 19.60
C SER A 35 36.45 -32.17 19.12
N LEU A 36 35.66 -32.89 19.92
CA LEU A 36 34.43 -33.68 19.67
C LEU A 36 33.13 -32.91 19.29
N PRO A 37 32.07 -33.60 18.83
CA PRO A 37 30.90 -32.99 18.18
C PRO A 37 29.83 -32.57 19.20
N GLY A 38 29.46 -31.28 19.18
CA GLY A 38 28.25 -30.77 19.78
C GLY A 38 27.12 -30.73 18.74
N CYS A 39 25.96 -31.29 19.08
CA CYS A 39 24.76 -31.19 18.26
C CYS A 39 24.20 -29.77 18.36
N ASP A 40 24.63 -28.88 17.47
CA ASP A 40 23.95 -27.61 17.23
C ASP A 40 22.69 -27.91 16.41
N MET A 41 21.55 -27.94 17.09
CA MET A 41 20.24 -27.88 16.43
C MET A 41 20.10 -26.46 15.87
N ALA A 42 20.68 -26.23 14.70
CA ALA A 42 20.44 -25.03 13.92
C ALA A 42 18.95 -24.96 13.59
N GLU A 43 18.29 -24.00 14.23
CA GLU A 43 16.94 -23.57 13.88
C GLU A 43 16.92 -23.28 12.37
N PRO A 44 16.00 -23.88 11.60
CA PRO A 44 16.00 -23.71 10.16
C PRO A 44 15.67 -22.25 9.87
N ALA A 45 16.65 -21.52 9.35
CA ALA A 45 16.45 -20.20 8.78
C ALA A 45 15.36 -20.31 7.70
N GLU A 46 14.15 -19.89 8.06
CA GLU A 46 13.03 -19.84 7.15
C GLU A 46 13.44 -18.93 6.00
N LYS A 47 13.55 -19.53 4.80
CA LYS A 47 13.77 -18.79 3.58
C LYS A 47 12.57 -17.87 3.41
N ARG A 48 12.76 -16.59 3.75
CA ARG A 48 11.75 -15.53 3.58
C ARG A 48 11.21 -15.61 2.16
N LEU A 49 10.00 -16.13 2.02
CA LEU A 49 9.20 -15.95 0.81
C LEU A 49 9.11 -14.43 0.59
N LYS A 50 9.28 -14.00 -0.67
CA LYS A 50 9.10 -12.60 -1.07
C LYS A 50 7.66 -12.21 -0.71
N SER A 51 7.48 -11.61 0.45
CA SER A 51 6.20 -11.16 1.00
C SER A 51 6.04 -9.69 0.65
N SER A 52 4.84 -9.32 0.21
CA SER A 52 4.45 -7.94 -0.01
C SER A 52 3.91 -7.27 1.26
N LEU A 53 3.82 -8.04 2.37
CA LEU A 53 3.40 -7.53 3.67
C LEU A 53 4.17 -6.28 4.10
N PRO A 54 3.46 -5.16 4.38
CA PRO A 54 4.07 -4.00 4.99
C PRO A 54 4.48 -4.37 6.41
N LEU A 55 5.78 -4.40 6.65
CA LEU A 55 6.35 -4.64 7.97
C LEU A 55 6.73 -3.31 8.63
N CYS A 56 6.76 -3.29 9.96
CA CYS A 56 7.07 -2.12 10.75
C CYS A 56 8.43 -2.31 11.42
N THR A 57 9.47 -1.72 10.83
CA THR A 57 10.87 -1.85 11.28
C THR A 57 11.12 -1.28 12.68
N ALA A 58 10.26 -0.38 13.16
CA ALA A 58 10.31 0.19 14.51
C ALA A 58 9.45 -0.58 15.53
N HIS A 59 8.81 -1.68 15.11
CA HIS A 59 7.81 -2.34 15.93
C HIS A 59 8.45 -3.03 17.15
N ARG A 60 7.88 -2.72 18.33
CA ARG A 60 8.29 -3.33 19.59
C ARG A 60 7.09 -3.98 20.24
N SER A 61 7.12 -5.31 20.32
CA SER A 61 6.05 -6.08 20.94
C SER A 61 5.90 -5.69 22.42
N SER A 62 4.65 -5.44 22.83
CA SER A 62 4.35 -5.14 24.24
C SER A 62 4.37 -6.42 25.06
N ALA A 63 5.48 -6.71 25.73
CA ALA A 63 5.56 -7.84 26.65
C ALA A 63 4.73 -7.64 27.94
N THR A 64 4.15 -6.46 28.16
CA THR A 64 3.48 -6.08 29.43
C THR A 64 1.95 -6.02 29.33
N SER A 65 1.36 -6.25 28.16
CA SER A 65 -0.10 -6.22 28.01
C SER A 65 -0.75 -7.44 28.67
N ARG A 66 -1.73 -7.18 29.55
CA ARG A 66 -2.49 -8.23 30.27
C ARG A 66 -3.49 -8.97 29.36
N ALA A 67 -3.91 -8.34 28.26
CA ALA A 67 -4.85 -8.93 27.31
C ALA A 67 -4.15 -9.77 26.23
N ARG A 68 -2.82 -9.65 26.11
CA ARG A 68 -2.06 -10.33 25.08
C ARG A 68 -2.09 -11.85 25.29
N HIS A 69 -2.75 -12.55 24.38
CA HIS A 69 -2.82 -14.00 24.37
C HIS A 69 -2.67 -14.53 22.94
N ASN A 70 -1.69 -15.39 22.72
CA ASN A 70 -1.40 -16.03 21.43
C ASN A 70 -1.30 -15.03 20.25
N LEU A 71 -0.73 -13.85 20.48
CA LEU A 71 -0.42 -12.87 19.44
C LEU A 71 1.09 -12.88 19.19
N GLN A 72 1.49 -13.54 18.10
CA GLN A 72 2.90 -13.60 17.70
C GLN A 72 3.39 -12.24 17.21
N ALA A 73 4.67 -11.93 17.49
CA ALA A 73 5.25 -10.63 17.14
C ALA A 73 5.19 -10.34 15.64
N ALA A 74 5.39 -11.35 14.79
CA ALA A 74 5.28 -11.20 13.33
C ALA A 74 3.85 -10.83 12.88
N VAL A 75 2.82 -11.37 13.55
CA VAL A 75 1.41 -11.06 13.24
C VAL A 75 1.07 -9.65 13.72
N GLU A 76 1.54 -9.26 14.91
CA GLU A 76 1.38 -7.90 15.44
C GLU A 76 2.06 -6.85 14.53
N GLU A 77 3.28 -7.12 14.09
CA GLU A 77 4.03 -6.25 13.19
C GLU A 77 3.29 -6.05 11.85
N ALA A 78 2.77 -7.15 11.29
CA ALA A 78 2.01 -7.11 10.05
C ALA A 78 0.66 -6.37 10.24
N LEU A 79 -0.05 -6.57 11.35
CA LEU A 79 -1.27 -5.80 11.67
C LEU A 79 -0.98 -4.30 11.77
N CYS A 80 0.12 -3.92 12.42
CA CYS A 80 0.57 -2.54 12.51
C CYS A 80 0.90 -1.94 11.13
N GLY A 81 1.59 -2.70 10.28
CA GLY A 81 1.92 -2.26 8.93
C GLY A 81 0.70 -2.13 8.02
N VAL A 82 -0.23 -3.08 8.08
CA VAL A 82 -1.51 -3.02 7.35
C VAL A 82 -2.35 -1.83 7.81
N SER A 83 -2.42 -1.56 9.12
CA SER A 83 -3.12 -0.38 9.64
C SER A 83 -2.58 0.91 9.02
N SER A 84 -1.26 1.03 8.88
CA SER A 84 -0.63 2.20 8.26
C SER A 84 -0.95 2.30 6.76
N MET A 85 -0.92 1.17 6.05
CA MET A 85 -1.30 1.11 4.63
C MET A 85 -2.76 1.53 4.39
N LEU A 86 -3.67 1.17 5.29
CA LEU A 86 -5.08 1.60 5.20
C LEU A 86 -5.22 3.12 5.36
N TRP A 87 -4.48 3.73 6.30
CA TRP A 87 -4.43 5.19 6.45
C TRP A 87 -3.85 5.90 5.22
N ASP A 88 -2.75 5.39 4.65
CA ASP A 88 -2.19 5.92 3.40
C ASP A 88 -3.22 5.85 2.25
N GLY A 89 -3.96 4.73 2.18
CA GLY A 89 -5.03 4.52 1.22
C GLY A 89 -6.20 5.49 1.39
N ALA A 90 -6.61 5.77 2.64
CA ALA A 90 -7.66 6.74 2.95
C ALA A 90 -7.25 8.15 2.51
N TYR A 91 -6.03 8.56 2.83
CA TYR A 91 -5.52 9.88 2.43
C TYR A 91 -5.43 10.04 0.91
N ARG A 92 -5.04 8.98 0.18
CA ARG A 92 -5.05 8.99 -1.29
C ARG A 92 -6.47 9.20 -1.85
N LEU A 93 -7.48 8.56 -1.27
CA LEU A 93 -8.87 8.69 -1.70
C LEU A 93 -9.42 10.10 -1.42
N GLN A 94 -9.09 10.65 -0.26
CA GLN A 94 -9.42 12.04 0.07
C GLN A 94 -8.76 13.04 -0.90
N ALA A 95 -7.51 12.80 -1.29
CA ALA A 95 -6.81 13.61 -2.28
C ALA A 95 -7.39 13.47 -3.69
N LEU A 96 -7.89 12.28 -4.08
CA LEU A 96 -8.61 12.12 -5.34
C LEU A 96 -9.95 12.87 -5.32
N ALA A 97 -10.70 12.77 -4.22
CA ALA A 97 -11.97 13.46 -4.07
C ALA A 97 -11.81 14.97 -4.28
N SER A 98 -10.81 15.59 -3.65
CA SER A 98 -10.55 17.02 -3.78
C SER A 98 -10.17 17.45 -5.19
N VAL A 99 -9.56 16.58 -6.01
CA VAL A 99 -9.30 16.88 -7.43
C VAL A 99 -10.62 17.04 -8.21
N PHE A 100 -11.61 16.18 -7.96
CA PHE A 100 -12.91 16.24 -8.63
C PHE A 100 -13.82 17.37 -8.14
N GLU A 101 -13.56 17.94 -6.96
CA GLU A 101 -14.25 19.11 -6.41
C GLU A 101 -13.79 20.44 -7.02
N ARG A 102 -12.60 20.49 -7.63
CA ARG A 102 -12.05 21.72 -8.20
C ARG A 102 -12.97 22.30 -9.26
N ASP A 103 -12.99 23.63 -9.38
CA ASP A 103 -13.83 24.35 -10.33
C ASP A 103 -13.51 24.02 -11.80
N ASP A 104 -12.28 23.62 -12.09
CA ASP A 104 -11.85 23.21 -13.44
C ASP A 104 -12.18 21.76 -13.80
N VAL A 105 -12.64 20.94 -12.85
CA VAL A 105 -13.12 19.56 -13.08
C VAL A 105 -14.63 19.45 -12.83
N ALA A 106 -15.10 19.95 -11.68
CA ALA A 106 -16.50 20.13 -11.31
C ALA A 106 -17.38 18.87 -11.46
N LEU A 107 -16.94 17.74 -10.90
CA LEU A 107 -17.67 16.46 -10.92
C LEU A 107 -18.07 16.05 -9.47
N PRO A 108 -19.10 16.70 -8.88
CA PRO A 108 -19.37 16.62 -7.45
C PRO A 108 -19.83 15.25 -6.96
N ARG A 109 -20.50 14.44 -7.79
CA ARG A 109 -20.95 13.10 -7.39
C ARG A 109 -19.78 12.10 -7.43
N ILE A 110 -18.90 12.25 -8.41
CA ILE A 110 -17.62 11.51 -8.43
C ILE A 110 -16.78 11.88 -7.21
N ALA A 111 -16.68 13.17 -6.86
CA ALA A 111 -16.01 13.61 -5.63
C ALA A 111 -16.64 12.98 -4.38
N SER A 112 -17.97 13.01 -4.27
CA SER A 112 -18.71 12.36 -3.16
C SER A 112 -18.40 10.87 -3.05
N PHE A 113 -18.35 10.16 -4.17
CA PHE A 113 -17.97 8.74 -4.19
C PHE A 113 -16.58 8.52 -3.59
N PHE A 114 -15.58 9.31 -3.99
CA PHE A 114 -14.22 9.17 -3.43
C PHE A 114 -14.14 9.56 -1.95
N HIS A 115 -14.92 10.56 -1.50
CA HIS A 115 -15.04 10.86 -0.07
C HIS A 115 -15.63 9.69 0.72
N GLN A 116 -16.66 9.04 0.19
CA GLN A 116 -17.26 7.88 0.84
C GLN A 116 -16.31 6.69 0.88
N GLU A 117 -15.55 6.45 -0.20
CA GLU A 117 -14.52 5.42 -0.20
C GLU A 117 -13.38 5.76 0.77
N ALA A 118 -13.02 7.05 0.94
CA ALA A 118 -12.07 7.49 1.95
C ALA A 118 -12.59 7.20 3.36
N LEU A 119 -13.83 7.60 3.69
CA LEU A 119 -14.46 7.35 4.99
C LEU A 119 -14.54 5.86 5.33
N LYS A 120 -14.98 5.02 4.38
CA LYS A 120 -14.99 3.55 4.56
C LYS A 120 -13.59 3.02 4.86
N GLN A 121 -12.57 3.57 4.20
CA GLN A 121 -11.18 3.17 4.43
C GLN A 121 -10.65 3.61 5.80
N GLU A 122 -11.03 4.80 6.27
CA GLU A 122 -10.74 5.27 7.63
C GLU A 122 -11.40 4.37 8.67
N GLU A 123 -12.68 4.02 8.50
CA GLU A 123 -13.39 3.07 9.36
C GLU A 123 -12.69 1.70 9.39
N GLU A 124 -12.19 1.21 8.25
CA GLU A 124 -11.39 -0.02 8.18
C GLU A 124 -10.05 0.11 8.93
N ALA A 125 -9.37 1.25 8.82
CA ALA A 125 -8.12 1.52 9.53
C ALA A 125 -8.35 1.58 11.04
N GLU A 126 -9.39 2.27 11.49
CA GLU A 126 -9.80 2.33 12.89
C GLU A 126 -10.20 0.96 13.44
N ALA A 127 -10.96 0.17 12.66
CA ALA A 127 -11.31 -1.20 13.05
C ALA A 127 -10.08 -2.09 13.20
N MET A 128 -9.07 -1.94 12.33
CA MET A 128 -7.80 -2.67 12.45
C MET A 128 -7.03 -2.26 13.71
N LEU A 129 -6.99 -0.97 14.03
CA LEU A 129 -6.36 -0.45 15.24
C LEU A 129 -7.10 -0.91 16.51
N GLY A 130 -8.43 -0.89 16.50
CA GLY A 130 -9.27 -1.41 17.57
C GLY A 130 -8.99 -2.89 17.81
N TYR A 131 -8.96 -3.69 16.75
CA TYR A 131 -8.63 -5.11 16.84
C TYR A 131 -7.21 -5.36 17.38
N LEU A 132 -6.22 -4.58 16.94
CA LEU A 132 -4.84 -4.67 17.44
C LEU A 132 -4.78 -4.37 18.94
N ALA A 133 -5.48 -3.33 19.40
CA ALA A 133 -5.56 -2.95 20.81
C ALA A 133 -6.28 -4.02 21.65
N GLU A 134 -7.38 -4.59 21.16
CA GLU A 134 -8.12 -5.69 21.82
C GLU A 134 -7.23 -6.92 22.03
N ARG A 135 -6.38 -7.26 21.06
CA ARG A 135 -5.42 -8.37 21.16
C ARG A 135 -4.20 -8.06 22.01
N GLY A 136 -4.10 -6.84 22.56
CA GLY A 136 -2.99 -6.40 23.39
C GLY A 136 -1.71 -6.08 22.61
N GLY A 137 -1.84 -5.78 21.32
CA GLY A 137 -0.75 -5.32 20.47
C GLY A 137 -0.58 -3.79 20.52
N ASN A 138 0.56 -3.31 20.02
CA ASN A 138 0.87 -1.90 19.92
C ASN A 138 0.77 -1.39 18.47
N TYR A 139 0.23 -0.20 18.28
CA TYR A 139 0.35 0.50 17.00
C TYR A 139 1.59 1.41 17.00
N CYS A 140 2.38 1.34 15.94
CA CYS A 140 3.47 2.26 15.66
C CYS A 140 3.01 3.17 14.51
N GLY A 141 2.63 4.39 14.83
CA GLY A 141 2.33 5.41 13.83
C GLY A 141 3.49 5.61 12.87
N LYS A 142 3.19 5.72 11.58
CA LYS A 142 4.14 6.07 10.53
C LYS A 142 3.73 7.41 9.91
N ASP A 143 4.71 8.12 9.36
CA ASP A 143 4.46 9.37 8.65
C ASP A 143 3.75 9.10 7.32
N ILE A 144 2.51 9.58 7.20
CA ILE A 144 1.72 9.51 5.97
C ILE A 144 2.30 10.49 4.95
N GLN A 145 2.74 9.96 3.80
CA GLN A 145 3.32 10.77 2.74
C GLN A 145 2.25 11.34 1.81
N LYS A 146 2.60 12.42 1.11
CA LYS A 146 1.74 13.01 0.07
C LYS A 146 1.47 11.96 -1.04
N PRO A 147 0.21 11.68 -1.42
CA PRO A 147 -0.17 10.51 -2.22
C PRO A 147 0.18 10.59 -3.72
N GLY A 148 0.66 11.74 -4.22
CA GLY A 148 1.13 11.90 -5.59
C GLY A 148 0.06 11.79 -6.69
N CYS A 149 -1.23 11.78 -6.34
CA CYS A 149 -2.36 11.63 -7.26
C CYS A 149 -2.99 12.95 -7.74
N GLU A 150 -2.40 14.10 -7.41
CA GLU A 150 -2.98 15.44 -7.70
C GLU A 150 -3.16 15.73 -9.20
N GLY A 151 -2.41 15.05 -10.06
CA GLY A 151 -2.53 15.19 -11.52
C GLY A 151 -3.62 14.31 -12.14
N VAL A 152 -4.30 13.46 -11.36
CA VAL A 152 -5.33 12.54 -11.87
C VAL A 152 -6.67 13.26 -11.93
N CYS A 153 -6.88 14.00 -13.02
CA CYS A 153 -8.09 14.82 -13.20
C CYS A 153 -9.19 14.17 -14.05
N ALA A 154 -8.99 12.94 -14.54
CA ALA A 154 -9.97 12.20 -15.32
C ALA A 154 -10.49 11.00 -14.51
N LEU A 155 -11.76 10.65 -14.71
CA LEU A 155 -12.45 9.60 -13.95
C LEU A 155 -11.82 8.22 -14.20
N LEU A 156 -11.51 7.91 -15.45
CA LEU A 156 -10.99 6.59 -15.84
C LEU A 156 -9.67 6.26 -15.10
N PRO A 157 -8.61 7.11 -15.16
CA PRO A 157 -7.39 6.83 -14.41
C PRO A 157 -7.59 6.87 -12.89
N ALA A 158 -8.54 7.65 -12.37
CA ALA A 158 -8.86 7.65 -10.93
C ALA A 158 -9.48 6.31 -10.47
N LEU A 159 -10.43 5.76 -11.24
CA LEU A 159 -11.01 4.45 -10.97
C LEU A 159 -9.98 3.31 -11.13
N GLU A 160 -9.06 3.41 -12.10
CA GLU A 160 -7.97 2.44 -12.27
C GLU A 160 -6.99 2.47 -11.09
N LEU A 161 -6.67 3.66 -10.58
CA LEU A 161 -5.82 3.83 -9.40
C LEU A 161 -6.47 3.23 -8.13
N LEU A 162 -7.76 3.50 -7.91
CA LEU A 162 -8.51 2.89 -6.79
C LEU A 162 -8.61 1.36 -6.95
N LEU A 163 -8.83 0.86 -8.17
CA LEU A 163 -8.85 -0.59 -8.42
C LEU A 163 -7.49 -1.24 -8.11
N LEU A 164 -6.38 -0.60 -8.50
CA LEU A 164 -5.04 -1.08 -8.21
C LEU A 164 -4.80 -1.13 -6.69
N GLN A 165 -5.14 -0.05 -5.99
CA GLN A 165 -5.03 0.02 -4.54
C GLN A 165 -5.81 -1.11 -3.85
N LEU A 166 -7.08 -1.33 -4.19
CA LEU A 166 -7.86 -2.41 -3.58
C LEU A 166 -7.25 -3.79 -3.85
N LYS A 167 -6.70 -4.04 -5.05
CA LYS A 167 -6.05 -5.31 -5.36
C LYS A 167 -4.78 -5.54 -4.54
N GLU A 168 -3.97 -4.51 -4.36
CA GLU A 168 -2.77 -4.55 -3.52
C GLU A 168 -3.16 -4.84 -2.06
N GLU A 169 -4.15 -4.13 -1.52
CA GLU A 169 -4.65 -4.35 -0.17
C GLU A 169 -5.22 -5.75 0.04
N VAL A 170 -6.00 -6.28 -0.92
CA VAL A 170 -6.47 -7.68 -0.88
C VAL A 170 -5.29 -8.65 -0.81
N GLY A 171 -4.26 -8.45 -1.64
CA GLY A 171 -3.06 -9.29 -1.65
C GLY A 171 -2.39 -9.32 -0.27
N VAL A 172 -2.17 -8.13 0.30
CA VAL A 172 -1.58 -7.96 1.63
C VAL A 172 -2.43 -8.60 2.73
N LEU A 173 -3.75 -8.44 2.71
CA LEU A 173 -4.66 -9.03 3.69
C LEU A 173 -4.69 -10.57 3.61
N ILE A 174 -4.58 -11.13 2.41
CA ILE A 174 -4.44 -12.58 2.20
C ILE A 174 -3.13 -13.07 2.80
N GLU A 175 -2.01 -12.38 2.54
CA GLU A 175 -0.71 -12.72 3.12
C GLU A 175 -0.75 -12.65 4.66
N LEU A 176 -1.42 -11.64 5.24
CA LEU A 176 -1.59 -11.50 6.69
C LEU A 176 -2.42 -12.67 7.26
N SER A 177 -3.50 -13.05 6.59
CA SER A 177 -4.31 -14.21 6.99
C SER A 177 -3.50 -15.52 6.95
N GLN A 178 -2.65 -15.71 5.93
CA GLN A 178 -1.76 -16.86 5.85
C GLN A 178 -0.70 -16.85 6.96
N LEU A 179 -0.08 -15.69 7.21
CA LEU A 179 0.88 -15.51 8.29
C LEU A 179 0.26 -15.86 9.64
N ALA A 180 -0.95 -15.35 9.93
CA ALA A 180 -1.68 -15.66 11.15
C ALA A 180 -1.94 -17.17 11.30
N ARG A 181 -2.33 -17.86 10.22
CA ARG A 181 -2.51 -19.33 10.25
C ARG A 181 -1.21 -20.08 10.52
N ASN A 182 -0.11 -19.68 9.88
CA ASN A 182 1.20 -20.32 10.05
C ASN A 182 1.73 -20.13 11.47
N GLN A 183 1.43 -18.98 12.08
CA GLN A 183 1.81 -18.59 13.44
C GLN A 183 0.84 -19.11 14.52
N GLY A 184 -0.15 -19.93 14.14
CA GLY A 184 -1.10 -20.53 15.08
C GLY A 184 -2.11 -19.54 15.68
N ASP A 185 -2.42 -18.44 15.01
CA ASP A 185 -3.44 -17.45 15.38
C ASP A 185 -4.71 -17.59 14.50
N PRO A 186 -5.63 -18.52 14.84
CA PRO A 186 -6.85 -18.71 14.07
C PRO A 186 -7.83 -17.53 14.18
N HIS A 187 -7.74 -16.75 15.26
CA HIS A 187 -8.64 -15.62 15.48
C HIS A 187 -8.34 -14.49 14.49
N THR A 188 -7.08 -14.08 14.36
CA THR A 188 -6.67 -13.08 13.37
C THR A 188 -7.01 -13.53 11.96
N ALA A 189 -6.75 -14.80 11.63
CA ALA A 189 -7.10 -15.33 10.31
C ALA A 189 -8.61 -15.26 10.03
N SER A 190 -9.46 -15.53 11.02
CA SER A 190 -10.92 -15.42 10.91
C SER A 190 -11.36 -13.97 10.72
N VAL A 191 -10.86 -13.04 11.54
CA VAL A 191 -11.20 -11.61 11.47
C VAL A 191 -10.83 -11.02 10.12
N MET A 192 -9.63 -11.32 9.60
CA MET A 192 -9.21 -10.88 8.26
C MET A 192 -10.19 -11.35 7.18
N LYS A 193 -10.65 -12.59 7.28
CA LYS A 193 -11.60 -13.16 6.32
C LYS A 193 -12.98 -12.53 6.41
N SER A 194 -13.55 -12.40 7.61
CA SER A 194 -14.94 -11.95 7.79
C SER A 194 -15.10 -10.44 7.64
N HIS A 195 -14.19 -9.64 8.19
CA HIS A 195 -14.34 -8.19 8.28
C HIS A 195 -13.62 -7.43 7.17
N PHE A 196 -12.48 -7.92 6.66
CA PHE A 196 -11.66 -7.14 5.73
C PHE A 196 -11.68 -7.68 4.29
N LEU A 197 -11.61 -9.01 4.10
CA LEU A 197 -11.57 -9.62 2.77
C LEU A 197 -12.96 -9.74 2.14
N ARG A 198 -13.99 -10.09 2.91
CA ARG A 198 -15.34 -10.28 2.37
C ARG A 198 -15.92 -8.99 1.74
N PRO A 199 -15.89 -7.81 2.41
CA PRO A 199 -16.42 -6.58 1.81
C PRO A 199 -15.65 -6.13 0.55
N ARG A 200 -14.35 -6.45 0.46
CA ARG A 200 -13.51 -6.10 -0.70
C ARG A 200 -13.94 -6.79 -1.99
N VAL A 201 -14.54 -7.98 -1.93
CA VAL A 201 -15.03 -8.68 -3.14
C VAL A 201 -16.13 -7.86 -3.83
N ASP A 202 -17.06 -7.32 -3.05
CA ASP A 202 -18.15 -6.51 -3.56
C ASP A 202 -17.64 -5.17 -4.11
N ARG A 203 -16.70 -4.51 -3.40
CA ARG A 203 -16.04 -3.27 -3.87
C ARG A 203 -15.30 -3.48 -5.19
N LEU A 204 -14.56 -4.59 -5.34
CA LEU A 204 -13.86 -4.93 -6.59
C LEU A 204 -14.82 -5.16 -7.76
N LYS A 205 -15.95 -5.83 -7.51
CA LYS A 205 -16.98 -6.03 -8.53
C LYS A 205 -17.57 -4.69 -8.98
N LEU A 206 -17.93 -3.84 -8.02
CA LEU A 206 -18.46 -2.50 -8.28
C LEU A 206 -17.50 -1.68 -9.15
N LEU A 207 -16.21 -1.62 -8.79
CA LEU A 207 -15.23 -0.89 -9.59
C LEU A 207 -15.04 -1.48 -10.99
N GLY A 208 -15.10 -2.81 -11.14
CA GLY A 208 -15.06 -3.46 -12.45
C GLY A 208 -16.23 -3.04 -13.34
N ASP A 209 -17.43 -2.91 -12.76
CA ASP A 209 -18.62 -2.44 -13.47
C ASP A 209 -18.53 -0.96 -13.84
N LEU A 210 -18.07 -0.11 -12.91
CA LEU A 210 -17.86 1.32 -13.14
C LEU A 210 -16.84 1.56 -14.26
N LEU A 211 -15.71 0.85 -14.26
CA LEU A 211 -14.72 0.94 -15.34
C LEU A 211 -15.27 0.48 -16.68
N THR A 212 -16.09 -0.57 -16.68
CA THR A 212 -16.75 -1.05 -17.91
C THR A 212 -17.71 0.01 -18.44
N ASN A 213 -18.49 0.66 -17.57
CA ASN A 213 -19.41 1.72 -17.95
C ASN A 213 -18.68 2.98 -18.42
N ALA A 214 -17.63 3.41 -17.73
CA ALA A 214 -16.77 4.54 -18.14
C ALA A 214 -16.23 4.36 -19.56
N ARG A 215 -15.74 3.16 -19.88
CA ARG A 215 -15.28 2.84 -21.24
C ARG A 215 -16.42 2.83 -22.26
N ARG A 216 -17.62 2.38 -21.88
CA ARG A 216 -18.80 2.35 -22.78
C ARG A 216 -19.33 3.74 -23.12
N VAL A 217 -19.32 4.67 -22.17
CA VAL A 217 -19.77 6.05 -22.40
C VAL A 217 -18.68 6.95 -23.00
N GLY A 218 -17.48 6.41 -23.22
CA GLY A 218 -16.38 7.10 -23.90
C GLY A 218 -15.54 8.00 -22.99
N CYS A 219 -15.44 7.72 -21.69
CA CYS A 219 -14.47 8.39 -20.82
C CYS A 219 -13.04 8.16 -21.33
N THR A 220 -12.22 9.20 -21.31
CA THR A 220 -10.83 9.18 -21.77
C THR A 220 -9.85 9.27 -20.60
N ASN A 221 -8.56 9.05 -20.89
CA ASN A 221 -7.48 9.23 -19.91
C ASN A 221 -7.15 10.71 -19.67
N ASP A 222 -7.53 11.56 -20.61
CA ASP A 222 -7.27 13.00 -20.60
C ASP A 222 -8.60 13.76 -20.39
N GLN A 223 -8.51 15.02 -19.98
CA GLN A 223 -9.66 15.92 -19.80
C GLN A 223 -10.38 16.31 -21.11
N THR A 224 -9.94 15.80 -22.27
CA THR A 224 -10.49 16.14 -23.59
C THR A 224 -11.86 15.48 -23.87
N GLY A 225 -12.24 14.43 -23.13
CA GLY A 225 -13.48 13.66 -23.29
C GLY A 225 -14.46 13.80 -22.12
N GLY A 226 -14.93 15.02 -21.81
CA GLY A 226 -15.75 15.27 -20.62
C GLY A 226 -17.21 14.78 -20.66
N PHE A 227 -17.78 14.50 -21.84
CA PHE A 227 -19.21 14.15 -21.94
C PHE A 227 -19.55 12.81 -21.25
N GLY A 228 -18.68 11.80 -21.38
CA GLY A 228 -18.89 10.50 -20.72
C GLY A 228 -18.79 10.61 -19.19
N GLU A 229 -17.84 11.40 -18.69
CA GLU A 229 -17.67 11.65 -17.26
C GLU A 229 -18.85 12.40 -16.68
N TYR A 230 -19.37 13.40 -17.41
CA TYR A 230 -20.58 14.12 -17.03
C TYR A 230 -21.81 13.20 -16.97
N ILE A 231 -22.00 12.32 -17.95
CA ILE A 231 -23.10 11.34 -17.94
C ILE A 231 -23.01 10.44 -16.71
N LEU A 232 -21.82 9.92 -16.40
CA LEU A 232 -21.65 9.06 -15.23
C LEU A 232 -21.89 9.82 -13.94
N ASN A 233 -21.35 11.03 -13.82
CA ASN A 233 -21.60 11.90 -12.69
C ASN A 233 -23.11 12.04 -12.46
N GLU A 234 -23.90 12.35 -13.49
CA GLU A 234 -25.33 12.60 -13.32
C GLU A 234 -26.20 11.35 -13.15
N LEU A 235 -25.86 10.24 -13.79
CA LEU A 235 -26.76 9.08 -13.93
C LEU A 235 -26.35 7.84 -13.15
N GLN A 236 -25.09 7.72 -12.71
CA GLN A 236 -24.63 6.51 -12.03
C GLN A 236 -25.06 6.52 -10.56
N GLU A 237 -25.94 5.59 -10.19
CA GLU A 237 -26.49 5.51 -8.82
C GLU A 237 -25.42 5.21 -7.77
N GLU A 238 -24.40 4.43 -8.13
CA GLU A 238 -23.33 4.05 -7.22
C GLU A 238 -22.37 5.21 -6.93
N LEU A 239 -22.46 6.32 -7.68
CA LEU A 239 -21.76 7.56 -7.39
C LEU A 239 -22.58 8.53 -6.51
N THR A 240 -23.83 8.18 -6.17
CA THR A 240 -24.74 9.02 -5.38
C THR A 240 -25.02 8.51 -3.96
N ARG A 241 -24.53 7.32 -3.60
CA ARG A 241 -24.82 6.66 -2.32
C ARG A 241 -23.62 6.60 -1.42
#